data_AF-A0A7S1M007-F1
#
_entry.id   AF-A0A7S1M007-F1
#
_cell.length_a   1.000
_cell.length_b   1.000
_cell.length_c   1.000
_cell.angle_alpha   90.00
_cell.angle_beta   90.00
_cell.angle_gamma   90.00
#
_symmetry.space_group_name_H-M   'P 1'
#
loop_
_entity.id
_entity.type
_entity.pdbx_description
1 polymer ?
#
loop_
_entity_poly.entity_id
_entity_poly.type
_entity_poly.pdbx_seq_one_letter_code
_entity_poly.pdbx_strand_id
1 'polypeptide(L)'
;MSVGDPEPQEPLETDCAICFDATAESVALPCSCRIAYCGRCWDRALAHSFRACGQARCPSCRGPVRVDFDPDAAGGRGRLVFGRETQDFSYGRLEDEFRELSTEGDETGPGGHGVAVLAAALSYRRRAAQLAEAREEVVTRLAEQASPVQVRLLEQFGAAQPLLREIARNPQEALMNCSAADLKRRLEELGGSAQGCAEKADLIAALQSAARSAPRLAVRWAAAEGAAPECVCGGALVHVDGRGRARQFLKSIRPDLPEGSGPFDVVLAEFTSNGNCGIICDLCENSAIDLASSLWTCGRGDDTIMHATSYDVCEACFLKHAVGHSAEPSATSPDGA
;
A
#
# COMPACT_ATOMS: atom_id res chain seq x y z
N MET A 1 -13.59 54.35 25.65
CA MET A 1 -13.43 53.06 26.35
C MET A 1 -13.00 52.06 25.29
N SER A 2 -11.71 51.76 25.19
CA SER A 2 -11.22 50.72 24.28
C SER A 2 -11.62 49.36 24.85
N VAL A 3 -12.38 48.61 24.08
CA VAL A 3 -12.63 47.19 24.36
C VAL A 3 -11.30 46.50 24.05
N GLY A 4 -10.60 46.03 25.08
CA GLY A 4 -9.34 45.30 24.89
C GLY A 4 -9.61 44.04 24.07
N ASP A 5 -8.78 43.79 23.06
CA ASP A 5 -8.85 42.56 22.30
C ASP A 5 -8.71 41.36 23.25
N PRO A 6 -9.57 40.33 23.12
CA PRO A 6 -9.50 39.17 23.99
C PRO A 6 -8.15 38.49 23.85
N GLU A 7 -7.50 38.26 24.99
CA GLU A 7 -6.24 37.53 25.09
C GLU A 7 -6.41 36.16 24.41
N PRO A 8 -5.52 35.77 23.47
CA PRO A 8 -5.62 34.51 22.77
C PRO A 8 -5.56 33.37 23.79
N GLN A 9 -6.67 32.66 23.96
CA GLN A 9 -6.72 31.50 24.84
C GLN A 9 -5.74 30.44 24.32
N GLU A 10 -4.79 30.03 25.16
CA GLU A 10 -3.89 28.93 24.85
C GLU A 10 -4.73 27.67 24.54
N PRO A 11 -4.46 26.99 23.41
CA PRO A 11 -5.19 25.78 23.06
C PRO A 11 -4.96 24.75 24.16
N LEU A 12 -6.05 24.28 24.78
CA LEU A 12 -5.98 23.21 25.77
C LEU A 12 -5.36 21.99 25.11
N GLU A 13 -4.15 21.63 25.54
CA GLU A 13 -3.50 20.39 25.11
C GLU A 13 -4.40 19.21 25.50
N THR A 14 -4.76 18.39 24.50
CA THR A 14 -5.50 17.16 24.73
C THR A 14 -4.62 15.97 24.39
N ASP A 15 -4.65 14.95 25.24
CA ASP A 15 -3.90 13.72 25.03
C ASP A 15 -4.65 12.77 24.09
N CYS A 16 -3.90 12.08 23.23
CA CYS A 16 -4.43 11.02 22.39
C CYS A 16 -4.92 9.85 23.26
N ALA A 17 -6.17 9.43 23.10
CA ALA A 17 -6.73 8.34 23.91
C ALA A 17 -6.17 6.92 23.63
N ILE A 18 -5.24 6.78 22.67
CA ILE A 18 -4.60 5.49 22.35
C ILE A 18 -3.14 5.47 22.82
N CYS A 19 -2.34 6.48 22.47
CA CYS A 19 -0.92 6.53 22.85
C CYS A 19 -0.64 7.38 24.08
N PHE A 20 -1.61 8.16 24.56
CA PHE A 20 -1.48 9.11 25.67
C PHE A 20 -0.45 10.22 25.45
N ASP A 21 0.00 10.42 24.22
CA ASP A 21 0.86 11.56 23.86
C ASP A 21 0.00 12.81 23.66
N ALA A 22 0.53 13.97 24.06
CA ALA A 22 -0.05 15.27 23.78
C ALA A 22 -0.16 15.49 22.26
N THR A 23 -1.31 15.99 21.80
CA THR A 23 -1.53 16.24 20.37
C THR A 23 -1.85 17.71 20.13
N ALA A 24 -1.05 18.35 19.27
CA ALA A 24 -1.32 19.72 18.82
C ALA A 24 -2.57 19.80 17.91
N GLU A 25 -2.86 18.74 17.15
CA GLU A 25 -4.03 18.66 16.27
C GLU A 25 -4.73 17.30 16.47
N SER A 26 -5.93 17.34 17.05
CA SER A 26 -6.80 16.17 17.17
C SER A 26 -7.58 15.95 15.87
N VAL A 27 -7.79 14.69 15.48
CA VAL A 27 -8.64 14.37 14.33
C VAL A 27 -10.10 14.74 14.60
N ALA A 28 -10.74 15.44 13.65
CA ALA A 28 -12.17 15.70 13.68
C ALA A 28 -12.95 14.39 13.45
N LEU A 29 -13.71 13.96 14.45
CA LEU A 29 -14.47 12.71 14.39
C LEU A 29 -15.82 12.90 13.67
N PRO A 30 -16.21 11.98 12.76
CA PRO A 30 -17.50 12.06 12.07
C PRO A 30 -18.69 11.57 12.92
N CYS A 31 -18.45 11.16 14.17
CA CYS A 31 -19.46 10.67 15.10
C CYS A 31 -19.55 11.58 16.34
N SER A 32 -20.51 11.31 17.24
CA SER A 32 -20.73 12.13 18.44
C SER A 32 -19.70 11.93 19.57
N CYS A 33 -18.63 11.17 19.33
CA CYS A 33 -17.57 10.97 20.30
C CYS A 33 -16.81 12.27 20.54
N ARG A 34 -16.41 12.51 21.80
CA ARG A 34 -15.62 13.69 22.21
C ARG A 34 -14.19 13.32 22.61
N ILE A 35 -13.71 12.17 22.13
CA ILE A 35 -12.39 11.63 22.47
C ILE A 35 -11.38 12.16 21.46
N ALA A 36 -10.22 12.61 21.94
CA ALA A 36 -9.14 13.08 21.08
C ALA A 36 -8.26 11.90 20.62
N TYR A 37 -7.87 11.92 19.35
CA TYR A 37 -6.93 10.97 18.76
C TYR A 37 -5.90 11.73 17.93
N CYS A 38 -4.63 11.36 18.02
CA CYS A 38 -3.63 11.79 17.05
C CYS A 38 -3.92 11.16 15.67
N GLY A 39 -3.52 11.83 14.59
CA GLY A 39 -3.74 11.34 13.23
C GLY A 39 -3.25 9.91 12.99
N ARG A 40 -2.07 9.56 13.52
CA ARG A 40 -1.46 8.23 13.38
C ARG A 40 -2.27 7.13 14.09
N CYS A 41 -2.72 7.38 15.31
CA CYS A 41 -3.49 6.37 16.06
C CYS A 41 -4.88 6.18 15.48
N TRP A 42 -5.51 7.27 15.00
CA TRP A 42 -6.79 7.21 14.30
C TRP A 42 -6.68 6.39 13.02
N ASP A 43 -5.74 6.74 12.14
CA ASP A 43 -5.49 6.05 10.86
C ASP A 43 -5.24 4.54 11.06
N ARG A 44 -4.32 4.19 11.97
CA ARG A 44 -4.02 2.79 12.31
C ARG A 44 -5.24 2.03 12.82
N ALA A 45 -6.07 2.67 13.66
CA ALA A 45 -7.26 2.02 14.19
C ALA A 45 -8.34 1.80 13.13
N LEU A 46 -8.49 2.75 12.18
CA LEU A 46 -9.35 2.56 11.00
C LEU A 46 -8.83 1.40 10.14
N ALA A 47 -7.54 1.38 9.81
CA ALA A 47 -6.90 0.30 9.04
C ALA A 47 -7.12 -1.07 9.68
N HIS A 48 -6.93 -1.16 11.01
CA HIS A 48 -7.18 -2.38 11.77
C HIS A 48 -8.65 -2.81 11.70
N SER A 49 -9.60 -1.88 11.91
CA SER A 49 -11.03 -2.21 11.82
C SER A 49 -11.44 -2.67 10.42
N PHE A 50 -10.90 -2.03 9.39
CA PHE A 50 -11.17 -2.40 8.00
C PHE A 50 -10.64 -3.79 7.65
N ARG A 51 -9.42 -4.14 8.08
CA ARG A 51 -8.88 -5.49 7.92
C ARG A 51 -9.67 -6.54 8.70
N ALA A 52 -10.05 -6.22 9.93
CA ALA A 52 -10.73 -7.17 10.82
C ALA A 52 -12.19 -7.42 10.42
N CYS A 53 -12.92 -6.41 9.97
CA CYS A 53 -14.36 -6.53 9.74
C CYS A 53 -14.87 -6.02 8.38
N GLY A 54 -13.98 -5.63 7.47
CA GLY A 54 -14.33 -5.11 6.14
C GLY A 54 -14.79 -3.65 6.14
N GLN A 55 -14.86 -2.99 7.30
CA GLN A 55 -15.36 -1.63 7.43
C GLN A 55 -14.55 -0.80 8.43
N ALA A 56 -14.23 0.45 8.06
CA ALA A 56 -13.55 1.37 8.94
C ALA A 56 -14.49 1.85 10.07
N ARG A 57 -14.02 1.85 11.33
CA ARG A 57 -14.85 2.14 12.51
C ARG A 57 -14.13 3.01 13.53
N CYS A 58 -14.91 3.90 14.15
CA CYS A 58 -14.44 4.69 15.29
C CYS A 58 -13.97 3.76 16.43
N PRO A 59 -12.77 3.94 17.01
CA PRO A 59 -12.27 3.07 18.08
C PRO A 59 -13.10 3.14 19.37
N SER A 60 -13.80 4.26 19.61
CA SER A 60 -14.62 4.45 20.81
C SER A 60 -16.02 3.86 20.66
N CYS A 61 -16.82 4.38 19.72
CA CYS A 61 -18.23 3.97 19.60
C CYS A 61 -18.46 2.82 18.62
N ARG A 62 -17.41 2.38 17.90
CA ARG A 62 -17.48 1.38 16.83
C ARG A 62 -18.44 1.74 15.68
N GLY A 63 -18.93 2.98 15.64
CA GLY A 63 -19.75 3.48 14.54
C GLY A 63 -18.96 3.48 13.23
N PRO A 64 -19.62 3.16 12.11
CA PRO A 64 -18.97 3.06 10.81
C PRO A 64 -18.51 4.45 10.34
N VAL A 65 -17.34 4.47 9.72
CA VAL A 65 -16.67 5.69 9.24
C VAL A 65 -16.47 5.55 7.74
N ARG A 66 -16.98 6.52 7.00
CA ARG A 66 -16.67 6.65 5.57
C ARG A 66 -15.30 7.30 5.46
N VAL A 67 -14.44 6.68 4.66
CA VAL A 67 -13.10 7.18 4.40
C VAL A 67 -13.03 7.52 2.91
N ASP A 68 -12.65 8.75 2.64
CA ASP A 68 -12.31 9.26 1.32
C ASP A 68 -10.93 9.93 1.40
N PHE A 69 -10.35 10.20 0.25
CA PHE A 69 -9.11 10.93 0.12
C PHE A 69 -9.33 12.15 -0.78
N ASP A 70 -9.00 13.33 -0.25
CA ASP A 70 -9.03 14.58 -0.99
C ASP A 70 -7.63 14.82 -1.57
N PRO A 71 -7.43 14.73 -2.90
CA PRO A 71 -6.11 14.90 -3.52
C PRO A 71 -5.63 16.35 -3.54
N ASP A 72 -6.51 17.33 -3.35
CA ASP A 72 -6.21 18.76 -3.44
C ASP A 72 -5.90 19.38 -2.07
N ALA A 73 -6.29 18.71 -0.99
CA ALA A 73 -5.95 19.08 0.37
C ALA A 73 -4.42 19.20 0.60
N ALA A 74 -4.05 19.97 1.62
CA ALA A 74 -2.66 20.17 2.05
C ALA A 74 -1.71 20.63 0.91
N GLY A 75 -2.19 21.51 0.02
CA GLY A 75 -1.40 22.02 -1.09
C GLY A 75 -1.11 20.97 -2.16
N GLY A 76 -2.07 20.05 -2.41
CA GLY A 76 -1.92 18.99 -3.41
C GLY A 76 -1.13 17.76 -2.94
N ARG A 77 -0.73 17.69 -1.66
CA ARG A 77 -0.22 16.46 -1.02
C ARG A 77 -1.33 15.49 -0.62
N GLY A 78 -2.57 15.96 -0.68
CA GLY A 78 -3.77 15.23 -0.31
C GLY A 78 -3.91 14.97 1.19
N ARG A 79 -5.12 14.59 1.60
CA ARG A 79 -5.43 14.25 2.99
C ARG A 79 -6.61 13.29 3.04
N LEU A 80 -6.59 12.37 4.00
CA LEU A 80 -7.76 11.58 4.36
C LEU A 80 -8.89 12.49 4.88
N VAL A 81 -10.10 12.27 4.39
CA VAL A 81 -11.33 12.93 4.83
C VAL A 81 -12.26 11.88 5.42
N PHE A 82 -12.82 12.19 6.59
CA PHE A 82 -13.66 11.25 7.33
C PHE A 82 -15.10 11.75 7.35
N GLY A 83 -16.01 10.89 6.86
CA GLY A 83 -17.44 11.12 6.87
C GLY A 83 -18.17 10.13 7.77
N ARG A 84 -19.42 10.46 8.14
CA ARG A 84 -20.28 9.49 8.81
C ARG A 84 -20.77 8.48 7.78
N GLU A 85 -20.53 7.21 8.02
CA GLU A 85 -21.18 6.15 7.26
C GLU A 85 -22.51 5.82 7.95
N THR A 86 -23.56 5.61 7.17
CA THR A 86 -24.90 5.32 7.71
C THR A 86 -25.24 3.84 7.65
N GLN A 87 -24.54 3.10 6.79
CA GLN A 87 -24.77 1.68 6.58
C GLN A 87 -23.71 0.86 7.32
N ASP A 88 -24.15 -0.06 8.17
CA ASP A 88 -23.27 -1.02 8.85
C ASP A 88 -23.16 -2.29 8.01
N PHE A 89 -21.95 -2.52 7.50
CA PHE A 89 -21.57 -3.64 6.64
C PHE A 89 -20.50 -4.50 7.32
N SER A 90 -20.50 -4.64 8.65
CA SER A 90 -19.52 -5.51 9.31
C SER A 90 -19.91 -6.98 9.30
N TYR A 91 -18.89 -7.85 9.30
CA TYR A 91 -19.06 -9.29 9.54
C TYR A 91 -19.75 -9.60 10.88
N GLY A 92 -19.50 -8.81 11.93
CA GLY A 92 -20.12 -9.05 13.25
C GLY A 92 -21.66 -9.04 13.18
N ARG A 93 -22.23 -8.13 12.39
CA ARG A 93 -23.67 -8.09 12.16
C ARG A 93 -24.17 -9.33 11.41
N LEU A 94 -23.39 -9.85 10.46
CA LEU A 94 -23.73 -11.09 9.76
C LEU A 94 -23.72 -12.31 10.67
N GLU A 95 -22.73 -12.40 11.55
CA GLU A 95 -22.63 -13.50 12.51
C GLU A 95 -23.78 -13.47 13.52
N ASP A 96 -24.15 -12.29 14.01
CA ASP A 96 -25.27 -12.13 14.92
C ASP A 96 -26.60 -12.51 14.24
N GLU A 97 -26.86 -12.04 13.02
CA GLU A 97 -28.05 -12.42 12.24
C GLU A 97 -28.09 -13.93 11.92
N PHE A 98 -26.95 -14.54 11.62
CA PHE A 98 -26.86 -15.99 11.39
C PHE A 98 -27.14 -16.79 12.67
N ARG A 99 -26.65 -16.29 13.81
CA ARG A 99 -26.90 -16.90 15.12
C ARG A 99 -28.38 -16.82 15.47
N GLU A 100 -29.01 -15.67 15.26
CA GLU A 100 -30.46 -15.47 15.48
C GLU A 100 -31.30 -16.43 14.62
N LEU A 101 -31.01 -16.53 13.32
CA LEU A 101 -31.70 -17.46 12.41
C LEU A 101 -31.51 -18.93 12.77
N SER A 102 -30.37 -19.28 13.38
CA SER A 102 -30.09 -20.64 13.84
C SER A 102 -30.88 -21.01 15.09
N THR A 103 -31.16 -20.05 15.98
CA THR A 103 -31.90 -20.28 17.23
C THR A 103 -33.41 -20.40 17.03
N GLU A 104 -33.98 -19.77 16.00
CA GLU A 104 -35.43 -19.83 15.72
C GLU A 104 -35.89 -21.18 15.13
N GLY A 105 -34.95 -22.04 14.70
CA GLY A 105 -35.25 -23.31 14.05
C GLY A 105 -35.65 -24.47 14.96
N ASP A 106 -35.56 -24.33 16.29
CA ASP A 106 -35.75 -25.43 17.25
C ASP A 106 -37.23 -25.73 17.55
N GLU A 107 -38.15 -24.81 17.20
CA GLU A 107 -39.59 -25.01 17.41
C GLU A 107 -40.30 -25.69 16.23
N THR A 108 -39.64 -25.78 15.07
CA THR A 108 -40.20 -26.44 13.89
C THR A 108 -39.83 -27.92 13.90
N GLY A 109 -40.83 -28.81 13.87
CA GLY A 109 -40.64 -30.26 13.98
C GLY A 109 -39.62 -30.86 13.00
N PRO A 110 -39.30 -32.16 13.12
CA PRO A 110 -38.10 -32.82 12.57
C PRO A 110 -37.88 -32.73 11.05
N GLY A 111 -38.83 -32.21 10.27
CA GLY A 111 -38.67 -31.93 8.82
C GLY A 111 -38.37 -30.47 8.45
N GLY A 112 -38.60 -29.50 9.35
CA GLY A 112 -38.46 -28.06 9.05
C GLY A 112 -37.03 -27.53 9.19
N HIS A 113 -36.26 -28.12 10.11
CA HIS A 113 -34.92 -27.66 10.46
C HIS A 113 -33.95 -27.63 9.27
N GLY A 114 -33.96 -28.64 8.40
CA GLY A 114 -33.04 -28.72 7.26
C GLY A 114 -33.24 -27.61 6.22
N VAL A 115 -34.49 -27.19 5.98
CA VAL A 115 -34.80 -26.11 5.03
C VAL A 115 -34.39 -24.76 5.60
N ALA A 116 -34.61 -24.53 6.90
CA ALA A 116 -34.22 -23.31 7.59
C ALA A 116 -32.68 -23.11 7.59
N VAL A 117 -31.93 -24.16 7.91
CA VAL A 117 -30.45 -24.13 7.89
C VAL A 117 -29.91 -23.82 6.49
N LEU A 118 -30.46 -24.44 5.45
CA LEU A 118 -30.05 -24.15 4.07
C LEU A 118 -30.36 -22.69 3.67
N ALA A 119 -31.53 -22.17 4.03
CA ALA A 119 -31.90 -20.78 3.76
C ALA A 119 -30.99 -19.78 4.50
N ALA A 120 -30.64 -20.06 5.76
CA ALA A 120 -29.70 -19.27 6.54
C ALA A 120 -28.29 -19.29 5.92
N ALA A 121 -27.81 -20.46 5.50
CA ALA A 121 -26.50 -20.59 4.84
C ALA A 121 -26.44 -19.84 3.50
N LEU A 122 -27.50 -19.89 2.69
CA LEU A 122 -27.58 -19.14 1.43
C LEU A 122 -27.63 -17.62 1.68
N SER A 123 -28.36 -17.19 2.70
CA SER A 123 -28.44 -15.78 3.10
C SER A 123 -27.09 -15.27 3.58
N TYR A 124 -26.39 -16.05 4.41
CA TYR A 124 -25.04 -15.76 4.86
C TYR A 124 -24.07 -15.61 3.69
N ARG A 125 -24.06 -16.57 2.75
CA ARG A 125 -23.21 -16.51 1.55
C ARG A 125 -23.47 -15.26 0.70
N ARG A 126 -24.74 -14.90 0.49
CA ARG A 126 -25.10 -13.69 -0.28
C ARG A 126 -24.59 -12.44 0.42
N ARG A 127 -24.75 -12.32 1.73
CA ARG A 127 -24.29 -11.17 2.48
C ARG A 127 -22.77 -11.09 2.56
N ALA A 128 -22.08 -12.21 2.75
CA ALA A 128 -20.62 -12.26 2.70
C ALA A 128 -20.08 -11.78 1.33
N ALA A 129 -20.76 -12.11 0.23
CA ALA A 129 -20.45 -11.59 -1.10
C ALA A 129 -20.69 -10.07 -1.19
N GLN A 130 -21.81 -9.57 -0.67
CA GLN A 130 -22.09 -8.11 -0.61
C GLN A 130 -21.06 -7.35 0.23
N LEU A 131 -20.56 -7.94 1.32
CA LEU A 131 -19.49 -7.33 2.11
C LEU A 131 -18.16 -7.30 1.37
N ALA A 132 -17.84 -8.37 0.64
CA ALA A 132 -16.65 -8.41 -0.19
C ALA A 132 -16.71 -7.34 -1.30
N GLU A 133 -17.86 -7.21 -1.96
CA GLU A 133 -18.13 -6.19 -2.96
C GLU A 133 -18.02 -4.77 -2.37
N ALA A 134 -18.69 -4.48 -1.26
CA ALA A 134 -18.61 -3.18 -0.60
C ALA A 134 -17.18 -2.84 -0.13
N ARG A 135 -16.41 -3.84 0.31
CA ARG A 135 -15.01 -3.68 0.67
C ARG A 135 -14.17 -3.33 -0.56
N GLU A 136 -14.37 -4.04 -1.66
CA GLU A 136 -13.68 -3.79 -2.94
C GLU A 136 -13.99 -2.38 -3.45
N GLU A 137 -15.24 -1.94 -3.42
CA GLU A 137 -15.64 -0.57 -3.80
C GLU A 137 -14.90 0.51 -2.99
N VAL A 138 -14.70 0.30 -1.69
CA VAL A 138 -13.95 1.23 -0.83
C VAL A 138 -12.47 1.26 -1.23
N VAL A 139 -11.87 0.09 -1.47
CA VAL A 139 -10.45 -0.01 -1.88
C VAL A 139 -10.25 0.66 -3.23
N THR A 140 -11.06 0.35 -4.22
CA THR A 140 -11.00 0.94 -5.57
C THR A 140 -11.15 2.46 -5.50
N ARG A 141 -12.16 2.96 -4.77
CA ARG A 141 -12.36 4.41 -4.62
C ARG A 141 -11.16 5.11 -3.99
N LEU A 142 -10.57 4.55 -2.94
CA LEU A 142 -9.40 5.14 -2.30
C LEU A 142 -8.17 5.11 -3.22
N ALA A 143 -7.97 4.02 -3.97
CA ALA A 143 -6.89 3.90 -4.95
C ALA A 143 -7.02 4.96 -6.06
N GLU A 144 -8.22 5.12 -6.64
CA GLU A 144 -8.51 6.13 -7.67
C GLU A 144 -8.25 7.55 -7.16
N GLN A 145 -8.67 7.86 -5.93
CA GLN A 145 -8.46 9.17 -5.31
C GLN A 145 -6.97 9.43 -4.99
N ALA A 146 -6.24 8.39 -4.58
CA ALA A 146 -4.84 8.47 -4.18
C ALA A 146 -3.85 8.54 -5.36
N SER A 147 -4.17 7.87 -6.47
CA SER A 147 -3.29 7.71 -7.63
C SER A 147 -2.74 9.04 -8.17
N PRO A 148 -3.55 10.11 -8.38
CA PRO A 148 -3.04 11.39 -8.86
C PRO A 148 -2.01 12.04 -7.92
N VAL A 149 -2.17 11.87 -6.60
CA VAL A 149 -1.19 12.39 -5.63
C VAL A 149 0.10 11.60 -5.71
N GLN A 150 0.02 10.27 -5.76
CA GLN A 150 1.22 9.43 -5.84
C GLN A 150 2.02 9.72 -7.12
N VAL A 151 1.35 9.92 -8.26
CA VAL A 151 2.01 10.34 -9.51
C VAL A 151 2.79 11.64 -9.31
N ARG A 152 2.18 12.67 -8.71
CA ARG A 152 2.86 13.93 -8.41
C ARG A 152 4.05 13.75 -7.47
N LEU A 153 3.92 12.92 -6.44
CA LEU A 153 5.01 12.62 -5.51
C LEU A 153 6.21 11.97 -6.23
N LEU A 154 5.94 11.04 -7.14
CA LEU A 154 7.00 10.41 -7.97
C LEU A 154 7.64 11.42 -8.93
N GLU A 155 6.84 12.26 -9.59
CA GLU A 155 7.35 13.32 -10.49
C GLU A 155 8.23 14.32 -9.76
N GLN A 156 7.81 14.75 -8.56
CA GLN A 156 8.59 15.63 -7.68
C GLN A 156 9.90 14.98 -7.24
N PHE A 157 9.85 13.71 -6.80
CA PHE A 157 11.04 12.94 -6.46
C PHE A 157 12.02 12.89 -7.64
N GLY A 158 11.51 12.57 -8.83
CA GLY A 158 12.29 12.56 -10.07
C GLY A 158 12.89 13.91 -10.45
N ALA A 159 12.14 15.00 -10.25
CA ALA A 159 12.63 16.36 -10.51
C ALA A 159 13.75 16.76 -9.54
N ALA A 160 13.69 16.29 -8.29
CA ALA A 160 14.75 16.48 -7.31
C ALA A 160 16.01 15.62 -7.57
N GLN A 161 15.92 14.64 -8.47
CA GLN A 161 16.96 13.65 -8.75
C GLN A 161 17.34 13.60 -10.25
N PRO A 162 17.91 14.69 -10.81
CA PRO A 162 18.20 14.79 -12.25
C PRO A 162 19.12 13.67 -12.77
N LEU A 163 20.05 13.21 -11.92
CA LEU A 163 20.97 12.11 -12.25
C LEU A 163 20.23 10.83 -12.65
N LEU A 164 19.05 10.54 -12.10
CA LEU A 164 18.29 9.32 -12.46
C LEU A 164 17.84 9.35 -13.92
N ARG A 165 17.44 10.54 -14.41
CA ARG A 165 17.04 10.74 -15.81
C ARG A 165 18.24 10.61 -16.74
N GLU A 166 19.39 11.13 -16.32
CA GLU A 166 20.65 11.03 -17.05
C GLU A 166 21.12 9.57 -17.12
N ILE A 167 21.08 8.81 -16.01
CA ILE A 167 21.40 7.38 -15.98
C ILE A 167 20.50 6.59 -16.93
N ALA A 168 19.20 6.86 -16.93
CA ALA A 168 18.26 6.15 -17.81
C ALA A 168 18.50 6.45 -19.29
N ARG A 169 19.00 7.65 -19.63
CA ARG A 169 19.23 8.10 -21.01
C ARG A 169 20.63 7.72 -21.54
N ASN A 170 21.66 8.03 -20.77
CA ASN A 170 23.06 7.81 -21.12
C ASN A 170 23.88 7.53 -19.83
N PRO A 171 23.85 6.29 -19.33
CA PRO A 171 24.53 5.94 -18.07
C PRO A 171 26.05 6.10 -18.16
N GLN A 172 26.64 5.95 -19.36
CA GLN A 172 28.06 6.16 -19.56
C GLN A 172 28.44 7.59 -19.14
N GLU A 173 27.82 8.60 -19.74
CA GLU A 173 28.10 10.01 -19.46
C GLU A 173 27.72 10.40 -18.03
N ALA A 174 26.52 10.00 -17.58
CA ALA A 174 25.99 10.32 -16.26
C ALA A 174 26.90 9.83 -15.11
N LEU A 175 27.48 8.63 -15.27
CA LEU A 175 28.26 7.97 -14.23
C LEU A 175 29.77 8.21 -14.33
N MET A 176 30.27 8.89 -15.38
CA MET A 176 31.73 9.17 -15.51
C MET A 176 32.29 9.96 -14.32
N ASN A 177 31.46 10.83 -13.73
CA ASN A 177 31.83 11.67 -12.60
C ASN A 177 31.81 10.92 -11.26
N CYS A 178 31.19 9.74 -11.18
CA CYS A 178 31.22 8.91 -9.97
C CYS A 178 32.64 8.38 -9.72
N SER A 179 33.00 8.17 -8.45
CA SER A 179 34.28 7.55 -8.14
C SER A 179 34.27 6.06 -8.54
N ALA A 180 35.43 5.51 -8.90
CA ALA A 180 35.51 4.08 -9.22
C ALA A 180 35.16 3.21 -7.99
N ALA A 181 35.40 3.70 -6.77
CA ALA A 181 35.01 3.02 -5.54
C ALA A 181 33.48 2.95 -5.39
N ASP A 182 32.76 4.04 -5.69
CA ASP A 182 31.30 4.06 -5.66
C ASP A 182 30.73 3.12 -6.72
N LEU A 183 31.25 3.15 -7.96
CA LEU A 183 30.79 2.26 -9.02
C LEU A 183 30.99 0.78 -8.67
N LYS A 184 32.12 0.42 -8.07
CA LYS A 184 32.39 -0.95 -7.59
C LYS A 184 31.41 -1.37 -6.50
N ARG A 185 31.18 -0.51 -5.50
CA ARG A 185 30.20 -0.77 -4.43
C ARG A 185 28.81 -1.00 -5.01
N ARG A 186 28.36 -0.14 -5.93
CA ARG A 186 27.05 -0.29 -6.60
C ARG A 186 26.96 -1.57 -7.43
N LEU A 187 28.04 -1.97 -8.09
CA LEU A 187 28.09 -3.21 -8.87
C LEU A 187 27.93 -4.44 -7.97
N GLU A 188 28.60 -4.44 -6.82
CA GLU A 188 28.46 -5.49 -5.80
C GLU A 188 27.05 -5.54 -5.20
N GLU A 189 26.42 -4.39 -4.91
CA GLU A 189 25.03 -4.30 -4.45
C GLU A 189 24.03 -4.90 -5.46
N LEU A 190 24.36 -4.86 -6.75
CA LEU A 190 23.60 -5.48 -7.84
C LEU A 190 23.93 -6.96 -8.07
N GLY A 191 24.85 -7.54 -7.27
CA GLY A 191 25.33 -8.91 -7.45
C GLY A 191 26.31 -9.10 -8.62
N GLY A 192 26.84 -8.01 -9.17
CA GLY A 192 27.89 -8.03 -10.19
C GLY A 192 29.30 -8.17 -9.58
N SER A 193 30.29 -8.37 -10.45
CA SER A 193 31.71 -8.46 -10.05
C SER A 193 32.54 -7.41 -10.78
N ALA A 194 33.40 -6.71 -10.04
CA ALA A 194 34.37 -5.77 -10.59
C ALA A 194 35.64 -6.46 -11.16
N GLN A 195 35.73 -7.79 -11.09
CA GLN A 195 36.89 -8.52 -11.58
C GLN A 195 37.03 -8.34 -13.10
N GLY A 196 38.20 -7.89 -13.55
CA GLY A 196 38.48 -7.63 -14.96
C GLY A 196 38.12 -6.23 -15.45
N CYS A 197 37.54 -5.37 -14.59
CA CYS A 197 37.30 -3.97 -14.92
C CYS A 197 38.59 -3.16 -14.69
N ALA A 198 39.26 -2.74 -15.76
CA ALA A 198 40.48 -1.95 -15.69
C ALA A 198 40.17 -0.44 -15.63
N GLU A 199 39.11 -0.02 -16.32
CA GLU A 199 38.70 1.37 -16.45
C GLU A 199 37.30 1.62 -15.87
N LYS A 200 36.95 2.90 -15.67
CA LYS A 200 35.59 3.28 -15.23
C LYS A 200 34.52 2.86 -16.24
N ALA A 201 34.84 2.90 -17.54
CA ALA A 201 33.91 2.47 -18.59
C ALA A 201 33.53 0.99 -18.45
N ASP A 202 34.48 0.13 -18.06
CA ASP A 202 34.20 -1.29 -17.80
C ASP A 202 33.22 -1.47 -16.64
N LEU A 203 33.40 -0.69 -15.56
CA LEU A 203 32.49 -0.72 -14.41
C LEU A 203 31.07 -0.28 -14.78
N ILE A 204 30.95 0.78 -15.60
CA ILE A 204 29.63 1.27 -16.05
C ILE A 204 28.95 0.25 -16.96
N ALA A 205 29.69 -0.36 -17.89
CA ALA A 205 29.17 -1.43 -18.74
C ALA A 205 28.74 -2.65 -17.92
N ALA A 206 29.52 -3.04 -16.90
CA ALA A 206 29.16 -4.12 -15.98
C ALA A 206 27.89 -3.80 -15.19
N LEU A 207 27.73 -2.56 -14.71
CA LEU A 207 26.51 -2.09 -14.03
C LEU A 207 25.27 -2.19 -14.94
N GLN A 208 25.37 -1.73 -16.19
CA GLN A 208 24.27 -1.84 -17.16
C GLN A 208 23.90 -3.29 -17.44
N SER A 209 24.90 -4.16 -17.58
CA SER A 209 24.70 -5.60 -17.80
C SER A 209 23.98 -6.24 -16.59
N ALA A 210 24.44 -5.96 -15.37
CA ALA A 210 23.81 -6.45 -14.14
C ALA A 210 22.36 -5.96 -13.99
N ALA A 211 22.11 -4.69 -14.31
CA ALA A 211 20.77 -4.11 -14.29
C ALA A 211 19.88 -4.52 -15.48
N ARG A 212 20.46 -5.18 -16.50
CA ARG A 212 19.84 -5.59 -17.78
C ARG A 212 19.42 -4.45 -18.72
N SER A 213 19.25 -3.22 -18.22
CA SER A 213 18.99 -2.03 -19.05
C SER A 213 19.34 -0.73 -18.31
N ALA A 214 19.52 0.36 -19.07
CA ALA A 214 19.80 1.68 -18.49
C ALA A 214 18.65 2.24 -17.62
N PRO A 215 17.35 2.13 -18.02
CA PRO A 215 16.26 2.52 -17.14
C PRO A 215 16.25 1.73 -15.82
N ARG A 216 16.43 0.41 -15.87
CA ARG A 216 16.49 -0.42 -14.66
C ARG A 216 17.67 -0.05 -13.76
N LEU A 217 18.81 0.33 -14.36
CA LEU A 217 19.95 0.85 -13.60
C LEU A 217 19.57 2.11 -12.81
N ALA A 218 18.78 3.02 -13.39
CA ALA A 218 18.30 4.22 -12.69
C ALA A 218 17.40 3.87 -11.50
N VAL A 219 16.49 2.90 -11.62
CA VAL A 219 15.64 2.47 -10.49
C VAL A 219 16.47 1.91 -9.35
N ARG A 220 17.43 1.05 -9.66
CA ARG A 220 18.35 0.48 -8.67
C ARG A 220 19.23 1.54 -8.03
N TRP A 221 19.67 2.52 -8.82
CA TRP A 221 20.42 3.66 -8.31
C TRP A 221 19.60 4.44 -7.30
N ALA A 222 18.33 4.75 -7.61
CA ALA A 222 17.42 5.44 -6.69
C ALA A 222 17.24 4.67 -5.37
N ALA A 223 17.06 3.35 -5.44
CA ALA A 223 16.94 2.50 -4.25
C ALA A 223 18.19 2.54 -3.35
N ALA A 224 19.37 2.73 -3.94
CA ALA A 224 20.65 2.61 -3.26
C ALA A 224 21.19 3.95 -2.72
N GLU A 225 20.69 5.10 -3.20
CA GLU A 225 21.03 6.45 -2.68
C GLU A 225 20.37 6.76 -1.33
N GLY A 226 19.47 5.92 -0.84
CA GLY A 226 18.77 6.12 0.44
C GLY A 226 17.70 7.22 0.42
N ALA A 227 17.58 7.97 -0.68
CA ALA A 227 16.45 8.85 -0.95
C ALA A 227 15.30 8.03 -1.53
N ALA A 228 14.35 7.65 -0.67
CA ALA A 228 13.13 6.97 -1.09
C ALA A 228 12.06 7.98 -1.53
N PRO A 229 11.28 7.68 -2.59
CA PRO A 229 10.08 8.45 -2.88
C PRO A 229 9.06 8.28 -1.76
N GLU A 230 8.27 9.32 -1.52
CA GLU A 230 7.17 9.23 -0.55
C GLU A 230 5.97 8.48 -1.16
N CYS A 231 5.32 7.71 -0.31
CA CYS A 231 3.99 7.16 -0.53
C CYS A 231 2.93 8.24 -0.22
N VAL A 232 1.77 8.14 -0.84
CA VAL A 232 0.59 8.98 -0.60
C VAL A 232 0.19 9.08 0.89
N CYS A 233 0.48 8.07 1.71
CA CYS A 233 0.22 8.12 3.16
C CYS A 233 1.29 8.92 3.95
N GLY A 234 2.30 9.47 3.28
CA GLY A 234 3.48 10.11 3.86
C GLY A 234 4.54 9.13 4.40
N GLY A 235 4.42 7.82 4.10
CA GLY A 235 5.46 6.83 4.38
C GLY A 235 6.56 6.86 3.31
N ALA A 236 7.75 6.35 3.61
CA ALA A 236 8.75 6.13 2.55
C ALA A 236 8.39 4.85 1.77
N LEU A 237 8.50 4.88 0.45
CA LEU A 237 8.45 3.67 -0.36
C LEU A 237 9.79 2.92 -0.26
N VAL A 238 9.73 1.61 -0.13
CA VAL A 238 10.87 0.72 -0.05
C VAL A 238 10.94 -0.11 -1.32
N HIS A 239 12.10 -0.13 -1.95
CA HIS A 239 12.33 -0.95 -3.13
C HIS A 239 12.57 -2.42 -2.72
N VAL A 240 11.77 -3.33 -3.27
CA VAL A 240 11.81 -4.76 -2.97
C VAL A 240 11.75 -5.58 -4.26
N ASP A 241 12.37 -6.75 -4.27
CA ASP A 241 12.17 -7.70 -5.36
C ASP A 241 10.79 -8.39 -5.28
N GLY A 242 10.27 -8.85 -6.42
CA GLY A 242 8.94 -9.45 -6.52
C GLY A 242 8.76 -10.64 -5.58
N ARG A 243 9.79 -11.47 -5.38
CA ARG A 243 9.73 -12.62 -4.48
C ARG A 243 9.71 -12.21 -3.01
N GLY A 244 10.51 -11.21 -2.64
CA GLY A 244 10.51 -10.57 -1.33
C GLY A 244 9.15 -9.97 -1.01
N ARG A 245 8.51 -9.33 -1.99
CA ARG A 245 7.16 -8.79 -1.84
C ARG A 245 6.09 -9.88 -1.70
N ALA A 246 6.11 -10.93 -2.52
CA ALA A 246 5.19 -12.07 -2.41
C ALA A 246 5.26 -12.73 -1.03
N ARG A 247 6.47 -12.87 -0.48
CA ARG A 247 6.73 -13.35 0.88
C ARG A 247 6.14 -12.42 1.96
N GLN A 248 6.27 -11.10 1.80
CA GLN A 248 5.63 -10.13 2.70
C GLN A 248 4.10 -10.20 2.64
N PHE A 249 3.54 -10.35 1.44
CA PHE A 249 2.10 -10.50 1.26
C PHE A 249 1.58 -11.77 1.92
N LEU A 250 2.24 -12.91 1.69
CA LEU A 250 1.86 -14.19 2.30
C LEU A 250 1.86 -14.11 3.83
N LYS A 251 2.82 -13.42 4.45
CA LYS A 251 2.83 -13.18 5.91
C LYS A 251 1.60 -12.41 6.39
N SER A 252 1.14 -11.41 5.61
CA SER A 252 -0.02 -10.61 5.96
C SER A 252 -1.32 -11.42 5.90
N ILE A 253 -1.47 -12.27 4.87
CA ILE A 253 -2.68 -13.09 4.70
C ILE A 253 -2.67 -14.42 5.48
N ARG A 254 -1.48 -14.91 5.87
CA ARG A 254 -1.27 -16.17 6.61
C ARG A 254 -0.31 -15.97 7.78
N PRO A 255 -0.69 -15.17 8.79
CA PRO A 255 0.14 -14.95 9.98
C PRO A 255 0.33 -16.23 10.81
N ASP A 256 -0.49 -17.25 10.57
CA ASP A 256 -0.41 -18.59 11.16
C ASP A 256 0.75 -19.44 10.61
N LEU A 257 1.36 -19.03 9.49
CA LEU A 257 2.48 -19.74 8.86
C LEU A 257 3.80 -19.02 9.15
N PRO A 258 4.66 -19.55 10.04
CA PRO A 258 5.96 -18.94 10.31
C PRO A 258 6.85 -18.93 9.05
N GLU A 259 7.50 -17.80 8.81
CA GLU A 259 8.45 -17.68 7.71
C GLU A 259 9.62 -18.66 7.86
N GLY A 260 10.03 -19.27 6.74
CA GLY A 260 11.12 -20.25 6.71
C GLY A 260 10.70 -21.66 7.18
N SER A 261 9.42 -21.84 7.51
CA SER A 261 8.85 -23.18 7.70
C SER A 261 8.60 -23.86 6.35
N GLY A 262 8.73 -25.19 6.31
CA GLY A 262 8.40 -25.97 5.11
C GLY A 262 7.01 -25.67 4.53
N PRO A 263 5.94 -25.62 5.36
CA PRO A 263 4.61 -25.22 4.89
C PRO A 263 4.56 -23.82 4.26
N PHE A 264 5.27 -22.84 4.83
CA PHE A 264 5.34 -21.48 4.26
C PHE A 264 6.00 -21.49 2.87
N ASP A 265 7.11 -22.21 2.73
CA ASP A 265 7.84 -22.28 1.45
C ASP A 265 7.02 -23.01 0.37
N VAL A 266 6.24 -24.04 0.72
CA VAL A 266 5.32 -24.72 -0.20
C VAL A 266 4.24 -23.75 -0.69
N VAL A 267 3.57 -23.02 0.21
CA VAL A 267 2.52 -22.07 -0.17
C VAL A 267 3.10 -20.91 -0.98
N LEU A 268 4.29 -20.42 -0.64
CA LEU A 268 4.97 -19.38 -1.42
C LEU A 268 5.31 -19.87 -2.84
N ALA A 269 5.80 -21.11 -2.98
CA ALA A 269 6.10 -21.70 -4.27
C ALA A 269 4.84 -21.88 -5.13
N GLU A 270 3.74 -22.33 -4.54
CA GLU A 270 2.44 -22.43 -5.22
C GLU A 270 1.92 -21.05 -5.64
N PHE A 271 1.92 -20.08 -4.73
CA PHE A 271 1.48 -18.71 -4.97
C PHE A 271 2.27 -18.02 -6.09
N THR A 272 3.56 -18.34 -6.23
CA THR A 272 4.46 -17.75 -7.24
C THR A 272 4.70 -18.65 -8.47
N SER A 273 3.97 -19.76 -8.58
CA SER A 273 4.16 -20.78 -9.63
C SER A 273 3.94 -20.25 -11.05
N ASN A 274 3.07 -19.24 -11.20
CA ASN A 274 2.79 -18.56 -12.46
C ASN A 274 3.85 -17.50 -12.83
N GLY A 275 4.95 -17.39 -12.07
CA GLY A 275 5.99 -16.40 -12.31
C GLY A 275 5.59 -14.96 -11.98
N ASN A 276 4.46 -14.75 -11.30
CA ASN A 276 4.04 -13.44 -10.79
C ASN A 276 4.19 -13.39 -9.26
N CYS A 277 4.24 -12.17 -8.70
CA CYS A 277 4.29 -11.98 -7.25
C CYS A 277 2.90 -11.86 -6.60
N GLY A 278 1.81 -12.01 -7.35
CA GLY A 278 0.43 -11.91 -6.86
C GLY A 278 0.03 -10.52 -6.33
N ILE A 279 0.72 -9.47 -6.76
CA ILE A 279 0.49 -8.07 -6.35
C ILE A 279 0.04 -7.25 -7.55
N ILE A 280 -0.83 -6.27 -7.28
CA ILE A 280 -1.34 -5.31 -8.26
C ILE A 280 -0.62 -3.98 -8.05
N CYS A 281 -0.20 -3.34 -9.14
CA CYS A 281 0.32 -1.98 -9.08
C CYS A 281 -0.83 -0.97 -8.90
N ASP A 282 -0.81 -0.14 -7.86
CA ASP A 282 -1.87 0.85 -7.58
C ASP A 282 -1.95 2.00 -8.60
N LEU A 283 -0.96 2.13 -9.50
CA LEU A 283 -0.96 3.18 -10.52
C LEU A 283 -1.44 2.72 -11.90
N CYS A 284 -1.18 1.46 -12.28
CA CYS A 284 -1.56 0.95 -13.60
C CYS A 284 -2.49 -0.25 -13.55
N GLU A 285 -2.86 -0.71 -12.34
CA GLU A 285 -3.74 -1.86 -12.09
C GLU A 285 -3.25 -3.17 -12.72
N ASN A 286 -1.99 -3.22 -13.16
CA ASN A 286 -1.40 -4.44 -13.69
C ASN A 286 -1.16 -5.43 -12.55
N SER A 287 -1.86 -6.56 -12.61
CA SER A 287 -1.75 -7.69 -11.67
C SER A 287 -0.65 -8.69 -12.06
N ALA A 288 -0.07 -8.57 -13.25
CA ALA A 288 0.97 -9.46 -13.76
C ALA A 288 2.39 -8.90 -13.50
N ILE A 289 2.68 -8.50 -12.26
CA ILE A 289 4.04 -8.11 -11.90
C ILE A 289 4.92 -9.36 -11.82
N ASP A 290 5.89 -9.47 -12.72
CA ASP A 290 6.86 -10.58 -12.81
C ASP A 290 7.63 -10.73 -11.50
N LEU A 291 7.74 -11.97 -11.01
CA LEU A 291 8.49 -12.33 -9.81
C LEU A 291 9.97 -11.93 -9.88
N ALA A 292 10.55 -11.90 -11.09
CA ALA A 292 11.93 -11.46 -11.33
C ALA A 292 12.07 -9.93 -11.42
N SER A 293 10.95 -9.20 -11.50
CA SER A 293 10.95 -7.74 -11.47
C SER A 293 11.08 -7.21 -10.04
N SER A 294 11.17 -5.90 -9.90
CA SER A 294 11.16 -5.23 -8.61
C SER A 294 10.12 -4.14 -8.60
N LEU A 295 9.75 -3.70 -7.41
CA LEU A 295 8.70 -2.72 -7.20
C LEU A 295 9.00 -1.90 -5.95
N TRP A 296 8.27 -0.82 -5.81
CA TRP A 296 8.29 0.04 -4.65
C TRP A 296 7.05 -0.21 -3.81
N THR A 297 7.21 -0.53 -2.54
CA THR A 297 6.09 -0.79 -1.62
C THR A 297 6.12 0.17 -0.44
N CYS A 298 4.97 0.58 0.10
CA CYS A 298 4.96 1.45 1.26
C CYS A 298 5.64 0.79 2.48
N GLY A 299 6.66 1.45 3.03
CA GLY A 299 7.38 0.97 4.23
C GLY A 299 6.54 0.98 5.50
N ARG A 300 5.34 1.59 5.49
CA ARG A 300 4.36 1.48 6.58
C ARG A 300 3.46 0.25 6.45
N GLY A 301 3.60 -0.55 5.39
CA GLY A 301 2.83 -1.76 5.17
C GLY A 301 1.32 -1.49 5.13
N ASP A 302 0.57 -2.16 5.99
CA ASP A 302 -0.89 -2.11 6.09
C ASP A 302 -1.39 -1.37 7.35
N ASP A 303 -0.53 -0.53 7.94
CA ASP A 303 -0.84 0.29 9.12
C ASP A 303 -1.65 1.56 8.83
N THR A 304 -2.01 1.82 7.57
CA THR A 304 -2.79 2.99 7.16
C THR A 304 -4.06 2.56 6.44
N ILE A 305 -5.15 3.32 6.59
CA ILE A 305 -6.41 3.04 5.91
C ILE A 305 -6.32 3.35 4.40
N MET A 306 -5.39 4.23 4.00
CA MET A 306 -5.13 4.58 2.60
C MET A 306 -4.79 3.36 1.76
N HIS A 307 -4.13 2.37 2.36
CA HIS A 307 -3.71 1.17 1.66
C HIS A 307 -3.75 -0.02 2.61
N ALA A 308 -4.96 -0.35 3.06
CA ALA A 308 -5.20 -1.51 3.90
C ALA A 308 -4.76 -2.84 3.26
N THR A 309 -4.53 -2.84 1.95
CA THR A 309 -3.97 -3.93 1.14
C THR A 309 -2.55 -3.65 0.68
N SER A 310 -1.82 -2.76 1.36
CA SER A 310 -0.53 -2.14 0.97
C SER A 310 -0.57 -1.32 -0.32
N TYR A 311 0.45 -0.47 -0.52
CA TYR A 311 0.56 0.39 -1.69
C TYR A 311 1.83 0.04 -2.45
N ASP A 312 1.69 -0.43 -3.69
CA ASP A 312 2.71 -1.01 -4.54
C ASP A 312 2.78 -0.28 -5.89
N VAL A 313 3.98 0.15 -6.28
CA VAL A 313 4.27 0.81 -7.56
C VAL A 313 5.27 -0.05 -8.32
N CYS A 314 4.85 -0.60 -9.46
CA CYS A 314 5.74 -1.39 -10.31
C CYS A 314 6.87 -0.53 -10.90
N GLU A 315 7.98 -1.19 -11.27
CA GLU A 315 9.15 -0.54 -11.87
C GLU A 315 8.79 0.35 -13.07
N ALA A 316 7.86 -0.11 -13.92
CA ALA A 316 7.43 0.64 -15.11
C ALA A 316 6.72 1.96 -14.75
N CYS A 317 5.86 1.96 -13.73
CA CYS A 317 5.20 3.19 -13.28
C CYS A 317 6.19 4.14 -12.61
N PHE A 318 7.12 3.62 -11.82
CA PHE A 318 8.19 4.43 -11.25
C PHE A 318 9.04 5.08 -12.35
N LEU A 319 9.47 4.31 -13.36
CA LEU A 319 10.23 4.83 -14.51
C LEU A 319 9.46 5.91 -15.28
N LYS A 320 8.17 5.67 -15.53
CA LYS A 320 7.31 6.63 -16.22
C LYS A 320 7.21 7.94 -15.45
N HIS A 321 6.88 7.88 -14.17
CA HIS A 321 6.51 9.07 -13.40
C HIS A 321 7.70 9.76 -12.73
N ALA A 322 8.67 9.02 -12.18
CA ALA A 322 9.86 9.63 -11.58
C ALA A 322 10.93 9.95 -12.65
N VAL A 323 11.20 9.02 -13.56
CA VAL A 323 12.32 9.16 -14.50
C VAL A 323 11.90 9.85 -15.80
N GLY A 324 10.60 9.85 -16.14
CA GLY A 324 10.11 10.36 -17.42
C GLY A 324 10.40 9.41 -18.58
N HIS A 325 10.64 8.13 -18.28
CA HIS A 325 10.87 7.09 -19.27
C HIS A 325 9.58 6.31 -19.52
N SER A 326 8.91 6.59 -20.63
CA SER A 326 7.81 5.76 -21.10
C SER A 326 8.38 4.41 -21.53
N ALA A 327 8.07 3.34 -20.80
CA ALA A 327 8.36 2.00 -21.28
C ALA A 327 7.70 1.85 -22.66
N GLU A 328 8.48 1.50 -23.68
CA GLU A 328 7.87 1.02 -24.90
C GLU A 328 6.99 -0.16 -24.52
N PRO A 329 5.73 -0.22 -25.00
CA PRO A 329 4.86 -1.35 -24.70
C PRO A 329 5.64 -2.60 -25.12
N SER A 330 6.07 -3.39 -24.14
CA SER A 330 6.69 -4.67 -24.41
C SER A 330 5.71 -5.38 -25.31
N ALA A 331 6.13 -5.77 -26.51
CA ALA A 331 5.31 -6.54 -27.43
C ALA A 331 5.03 -7.90 -26.79
N THR A 332 4.16 -7.93 -25.78
CA THR A 332 3.54 -9.13 -25.26
C THR A 332 2.68 -9.63 -26.39
N SER A 333 3.15 -10.69 -27.03
CA SER A 333 2.43 -11.40 -28.07
C SER A 333 0.98 -11.62 -27.60
N PRO A 334 -0.03 -11.30 -28.42
CA PRO A 334 -1.45 -11.45 -28.06
C PRO A 334 -1.94 -12.91 -27.95
N ASP A 335 -1.05 -13.89 -27.78
CA ASP A 335 -1.40 -15.30 -27.87
C ASP A 335 -1.50 -15.96 -26.49
N GLY A 336 -2.74 -16.21 -26.07
CA GLY A 336 -3.06 -17.03 -24.91
C GLY A 336 -4.55 -17.05 -24.54
N ALA A 337 -5.43 -17.09 -25.54
CA ALA A 337 -6.85 -17.41 -25.37
C ALA A 337 -7.13 -18.82 -25.94
#